data_AF-A0A5E6N816-F1
#
_entry.id   AF-A0A5E6N816-F1
#
_cell.length_a   1.000
_cell.length_b   1.000
_cell.length_c   1.000
_cell.angle_alpha   90.00
_cell.angle_beta   90.00
_cell.angle_gamma   90.00
#
_symmetry.space_group_name_H-M   'P 1'
#
loop_
_entity.id
_entity.type
_entity.pdbx_description
1 polymer ?
#
loop_
_entity_poly.entity_id
_entity_poly.type
_entity_poly.pdbx_seq_one_letter_code
_entity_poly.pdbx_strand_id
1 'polypeptide(L)'
;MLLAGSEGTATYQAVVPDTNEEGNNSTINVTFLVRFCDSYSADNNYCYFSTSHPELFAISFEAKTGDGSWNKNYCPESGHPVFLRLFIKSIS
;
A
#
# COMPACT_ATOMS: atom_id res chain seq x y z
N MET A 1 11.34 -1.22 29.03
CA MET A 1 10.87 -0.35 27.93
C MET A 1 9.81 -1.16 27.20
N LEU A 2 8.54 -0.78 27.28
CA LEU A 2 7.46 -1.45 26.52
C LEU A 2 7.60 -1.00 25.07
N LEU A 3 7.87 -1.94 24.15
CA LEU A 3 7.88 -1.65 22.72
C LEU A 3 6.44 -1.35 22.31
N ALA A 4 6.18 -0.12 21.87
CA ALA A 4 4.86 0.28 21.41
C ALA A 4 4.66 -0.24 19.98
N GLY A 5 3.53 -0.90 19.73
CA GLY A 5 3.09 -1.16 18.36
C GLY A 5 2.82 0.14 17.61
N SER A 6 2.84 0.08 16.27
CA SER A 6 2.53 1.23 15.43
C SER A 6 1.40 0.89 14.46
N GLU A 7 0.40 1.77 14.37
CA GLU A 7 -0.63 1.71 13.35
C GLU A 7 -0.57 3.00 12.54
N GLY A 8 -0.66 2.88 11.22
CA GLY A 8 -0.46 4.00 10.32
C GLY A 8 -1.29 3.91 9.06
N THR A 9 -1.57 5.09 8.50
CA THR A 9 -2.10 5.25 7.15
C THR A 9 -1.17 6.17 6.38
N ALA A 10 -0.70 5.70 5.22
CA ALA A 10 0.01 6.51 4.24
C ALA A 10 -0.87 6.70 3.00
N THR A 11 -0.98 7.93 2.53
CA THR A 11 -1.75 8.30 1.35
C THR A 11 -0.82 8.93 0.32
N TYR A 12 -0.76 8.35 -0.87
CA TYR A 12 0.02 8.88 -1.99
C TYR A 12 -0.96 9.39 -3.04
N GLN A 13 -0.85 10.68 -3.39
CA GLN A 13 -1.65 11.29 -4.43
C GLN A 13 -0.78 11.56 -5.65
N ALA A 14 -1.31 11.21 -6.82
CA ALA A 14 -0.68 11.46 -8.11
C ALA A 14 -1.69 12.13 -9.05
N VAL A 15 -1.20 13.07 -9.86
CA VAL A 15 -1.96 13.67 -10.95
C VAL A 15 -1.49 13.01 -12.24
N VAL A 16 -2.40 12.37 -12.99
CA VAL A 16 -2.06 11.69 -14.25
C VAL A 16 -2.92 12.23 -15.40
N PRO A 17 -2.43 12.20 -16.65
CA PRO A 17 -3.22 12.60 -17.80
C PRO A 17 -4.50 11.76 -17.91
N ASP A 18 -5.61 12.40 -18.25
CA ASP A 18 -6.84 11.69 -18.58
C ASP A 18 -6.76 11.22 -20.03
N THR A 19 -6.36 9.96 -20.24
CA THR A 19 -6.24 9.38 -21.58
C THR A 19 -7.60 8.99 -22.18
N ASN A 20 -8.70 9.16 -21.46
CA ASN A 20 -10.06 8.88 -21.95
C ASN A 20 -10.73 10.10 -22.59
N GLU A 21 -10.18 11.31 -22.42
CA GLU A 21 -10.67 12.53 -23.06
C GLU A 21 -9.81 12.88 -24.29
N GLU A 22 -10.32 12.57 -25.49
CA GLU A 22 -9.68 12.96 -26.74
C GLU A 22 -9.65 14.50 -26.86
N GLY A 23 -8.44 15.08 -26.89
CA GLY A 23 -8.23 16.49 -27.23
C GLY A 23 -8.22 17.50 -26.06
N ASN A 24 -8.24 17.03 -24.81
CA ASN A 24 -8.16 17.91 -23.64
C ASN A 24 -6.90 17.57 -22.81
N ASN A 25 -6.12 18.57 -22.37
CA ASN A 25 -5.03 18.38 -21.40
C ASN A 25 -5.58 18.11 -19.99
N SER A 26 -6.65 17.33 -19.90
CA SER A 26 -7.33 16.99 -18.66
C SER A 26 -6.45 16.05 -17.84
N THR A 27 -6.57 16.17 -16.52
CA THR A 27 -5.83 15.36 -15.58
C THR A 27 -6.77 14.85 -14.50
N ILE A 28 -6.53 13.63 -14.04
CA ILE A 28 -7.27 13.02 -12.94
C ILE A 28 -6.39 12.87 -11.70
N ASN A 29 -7.02 12.95 -10.53
CA ASN A 29 -6.35 12.75 -9.24
C ASN A 29 -6.48 11.29 -8.81
N VAL A 30 -5.36 10.58 -8.78
CA VAL A 30 -5.28 9.18 -8.35
C VAL A 30 -4.76 9.15 -6.92
N THR A 31 -5.43 8.38 -6.06
CA THR A 31 -5.02 8.18 -4.67
C THR A 31 -4.69 6.72 -4.43
N PHE A 32 -3.49 6.46 -3.93
CA PHE A 32 -3.07 5.16 -3.41
C PHE A 32 -3.04 5.22 -1.89
N LEU A 33 -3.76 4.30 -1.26
CA LEU A 33 -3.89 4.22 0.19
C LEU A 33 -3.16 2.97 0.69
N VAL A 34 -2.33 3.15 1.71
CA VAL A 34 -1.67 2.07 2.45
C VAL A 34 -2.06 2.20 3.92
N ARG A 35 -2.67 1.16 4.49
CA ARG A 35 -2.90 1.06 5.93
C ARG A 35 -2.13 -0.12 6.49
N PHE A 36 -1.56 0.04 7.67
CA PHE A 36 -0.77 -1.01 8.28
C PHE A 36 -0.80 -0.96 9.80
N CYS A 37 -0.58 -2.12 10.40
CA CYS A 37 -0.40 -2.28 11.83
C CYS A 37 0.77 -3.22 12.12
N ASP A 38 1.62 -2.80 13.05
CA ASP A 38 2.74 -3.52 13.63
C ASP A 38 2.46 -3.67 15.14
N SER A 39 1.71 -4.70 15.52
CA SER A 39 1.12 -4.82 16.86
C SER A 39 1.95 -5.72 17.77
N TYR A 40 2.70 -5.11 18.68
CA TYR A 40 3.59 -5.81 19.62
C TYR A 40 2.90 -6.73 20.63
N SER A 41 1.60 -6.60 20.84
CA SER A 41 0.90 -7.27 21.95
C SER A 41 -0.11 -8.33 21.53
N ALA A 42 -0.42 -8.45 20.24
CA ALA A 42 -1.57 -9.26 19.81
C ALA A 42 -1.36 -10.11 18.55
N ASP A 43 -0.13 -10.19 17.99
CA ASP A 43 0.17 -10.98 16.78
C ASP A 43 -0.92 -10.82 15.69
N ASN A 44 -1.30 -9.56 15.44
CA ASN A 44 -2.40 -9.20 14.55
C ASN A 44 -2.00 -8.07 13.59
N ASN A 45 -0.78 -8.18 13.04
CA ASN A 45 -0.32 -7.31 11.98
C ASN A 45 -1.27 -7.41 10.78
N TYR A 46 -1.53 -6.28 10.15
CA TYR A 46 -2.29 -6.26 8.90
C TYR A 46 -1.73 -5.21 7.96
N CYS A 47 -2.03 -5.41 6.67
CA CYS A 47 -1.62 -4.53 5.60
C CYS A 47 -2.80 -4.44 4.63
N TYR A 48 -3.20 -3.22 4.27
CA TYR A 48 -4.27 -2.96 3.33
C TYR A 48 -3.81 -1.94 2.29
N PHE A 49 -4.08 -2.24 1.02
CA PHE A 49 -3.68 -1.41 -0.11
C PHE A 49 -4.86 -1.21 -1.04
N SER A 50 -5.10 0.02 -1.48
CA SER A 50 -6.14 0.34 -2.47
C SER A 50 -5.74 1.50 -3.35
N THR A 51 -6.36 1.60 -4.52
CA THR A 51 -6.29 2.74 -5.44
C THR A 51 -7.69 3.30 -5.69
N SER A 52 -7.82 4.62 -5.91
CA SER A 52 -9.10 5.23 -6.30
C SER A 52 -9.50 4.97 -7.76
N HIS A 53 -8.56 4.51 -8.59
CA HIS A 53 -8.76 4.24 -10.02
C HIS A 53 -8.25 2.82 -10.37
N PRO A 54 -8.92 1.75 -9.88
CA PRO A 54 -8.53 0.37 -10.15
C PRO A 54 -8.64 -0.04 -11.63
N GLU A 55 -9.42 0.70 -12.41
CA GLU A 55 -9.52 0.55 -13.86
C GLU A 55 -8.28 1.02 -14.62
N LEU A 56 -7.46 1.89 -14.02
CA LEU A 56 -6.22 2.41 -14.62
C LEU A 56 -4.97 1.78 -14.03
N PHE A 57 -5.02 1.40 -12.74
CA PHE A 57 -3.85 0.90 -12.02
C PHE A 57 -4.13 -0.42 -11.31
N ALA A 58 -3.28 -1.41 -11.59
CA ALA A 58 -3.17 -2.61 -10.78
C ALA A 58 -2.15 -2.35 -9.68
N ILE A 59 -2.49 -2.70 -8.44
CA ILE A 59 -1.57 -2.61 -7.32
C ILE A 59 -1.25 -4.01 -6.79
N SER A 60 -0.02 -4.16 -6.29
CA SER A 60 0.39 -5.30 -5.49
C SER A 60 1.33 -4.82 -4.40
N PHE A 61 1.53 -5.64 -3.38
CA PHE A 61 2.43 -5.29 -2.29
C PHE A 61 3.35 -6.44 -1.93
N GLU A 62 4.45 -6.09 -1.26
CA GLU A 62 5.24 -7.05 -0.50
C GLU A 62 5.30 -6.61 0.95
N ALA A 63 5.23 -7.58 1.87
CA ALA A 63 5.42 -7.34 3.29
C ALA A 63 6.38 -8.36 3.91
N LYS A 64 7.15 -7.92 4.90
CA LYS A 64 7.97 -8.79 5.75
C LYS A 64 8.01 -8.27 7.18
N THR A 65 8.41 -9.13 8.10
CA THR A 65 8.73 -8.77 9.48
C THR A 65 10.20 -9.06 9.78
N GLY A 66 10.89 -8.15 10.46
CA GLY A 66 12.30 -8.32 10.86
C GLY A 66 13.23 -8.80 9.73
N ASP A 67 13.99 -9.86 10.02
CA ASP A 67 14.90 -10.55 9.08
C ASP A 67 14.20 -11.60 8.20
N GLY A 68 12.86 -11.61 8.17
CA GLY A 68 12.05 -12.49 7.35
C GLY A 68 12.16 -12.21 5.84
N SER A 69 11.57 -13.11 5.05
CA SER A 69 11.47 -12.98 3.59
C SER A 69 10.31 -12.06 3.19
N TRP A 70 10.44 -11.43 2.02
CA TRP A 70 9.36 -10.66 1.41
C TRP A 70 8.26 -11.60 0.91
N ASN A 71 7.01 -11.34 1.35
CA ASN A 71 5.83 -12.07 0.92
C ASN A 71 4.99 -11.19 0.01
N LYS A 72 4.66 -11.68 -1.18
CA LYS A 72 3.85 -10.94 -2.15
C LYS A 72 2.36 -11.08 -1.82
N ASN A 73 1.66 -9.95 -1.76
CA ASN A 73 0.23 -9.82 -1.47
C ASN A 73 -0.23 -10.54 -0.19
N TYR A 74 0.68 -10.72 0.76
CA TYR A 74 0.42 -11.34 2.04
C TYR A 74 1.11 -10.55 3.13
N CYS A 75 0.36 -10.21 4.18
CA CYS A 75 0.88 -9.52 5.35
C CYS A 75 1.15 -10.58 6.44
N PRO A 76 2.39 -10.71 6.94
CA PRO A 76 2.66 -11.62 8.05
C PRO A 76 1.88 -11.20 9.30
N GLU A 77 1.13 -12.11 9.91
CA GLU A 77 0.28 -11.84 11.08
C GLU A 77 1.11 -11.46 12.33
N SER A 78 2.37 -11.91 12.42
CA SER A 78 3.24 -11.68 13.58
C SER A 78 4.68 -11.27 13.22
N GLY A 79 5.39 -10.77 14.22
CA GLY A 79 6.78 -10.34 14.14
C GLY A 79 6.95 -8.83 13.93
N HIS A 80 8.12 -8.32 14.29
CA HIS A 80 8.42 -6.89 14.33
C HIS A 80 9.84 -6.58 13.81
N PRO A 81 10.07 -5.39 13.21
CA PRO A 81 9.06 -4.46 12.73
C PRO A 81 8.45 -4.91 11.39
N VAL A 82 7.27 -4.41 11.04
CA VAL A 82 6.65 -4.62 9.71
C VAL A 82 7.28 -3.68 8.67
N PHE A 83 7.69 -4.25 7.55
CA PHE A 83 8.17 -3.51 6.38
C PHE A 83 7.23 -3.73 5.19
N LEU A 84 6.98 -2.68 4.41
CA LEU A 84 6.04 -2.68 3.30
C LEU A 84 6.66 -2.12 2.02
N ARG A 85 6.26 -2.68 0.88
CA ARG A 85 6.50 -2.14 -0.46
C ARG A 85 5.20 -2.12 -1.24
N LEU A 86 4.84 -0.97 -1.79
CA LEU A 86 3.73 -0.82 -2.73
C LEU A 86 4.30 -0.81 -4.16
N PHE A 87 3.73 -1.65 -5.03
CA PHE A 87 4.02 -1.69 -6.46
C PHE A 87 2.77 -1.26 -7.23
N ILE A 88 2.93 -0.25 -8.09
CA ILE A 88 1.88 0.29 -8.93
C ILE A 88 2.21 -0.05 -10.38
N LYS A 89 1.27 -0.67 -11.09
CA LYS A 89 1.38 -1.01 -12.52
C LYS A 89 0.25 -0.33 -13.28
N SER A 90 0.58 0.42 -14.34
CA SER A 90 -0.42 0.91 -15.30
C SER A 90 -1.05 -0.26 -16.06
N ILE A 91 -2.38 -0.26 -16.20
CA ILE A 91 -3.13 -1.27 -16.96
C ILE A 91 -3.40 -0.80 -18.40
N SER A 92 -3.34 0.51 -18.64
CA SER A 92 -3.46 1.16 -19.95
C SER A 92 -2.53 0.58 -21.02
#